data_AF-A0A1N7MWR0-F1
#
_entry.id   AF-A0A1N7MWR0-F1
#
_cell.length_a   1.000
_cell.length_b   1.000
_cell.length_c   1.000
_cell.angle_alpha   90.00
_cell.angle_beta   90.00
_cell.angle_gamma   90.00
#
_symmetry.space_group_name_H-M   'P 1'
#
loop_
_entity.id
_entity.type
_entity.pdbx_description
1 polymer ?
#
loop_
_entity_poly.entity_id
_entity_poly.type
_entity_poly.pdbx_seq_one_letter_code
_entity_poly.pdbx_strand_id
1 'polypeptide(L)'
;MKIFNSFLVTTLFVVLSGCASAPKETVELSEVTGHQIAELHKSHIKFVNLYYEKIREDVNDFIDETWAPLFLSKAVKHKLFRSDLDGAYITSSIDESDVSVKWKGNNLEEPQKSVVLKGIKQAVTDEKSKMGQVLLDWSEEAQRQINKKRAELLKPVAEQERLVVNEINGAFLDLQRSQATIKGYLASAVDLKEKQGEVLEKLGALKKVEKVMGAVTETNDKLSKILKAKDGAESITDQFLEQMKKSKESIQKISN
;
A
#
# COMPACT_ATOMS: atom_id res chain seq x y z
N MET A 1 55.79 70.61 38.91
CA MET A 1 56.15 69.92 37.66
C MET A 1 56.18 68.42 37.98
N LYS A 2 55.06 67.68 38.15
CA LYS A 2 53.90 67.46 37.26
C LYS A 2 54.38 67.47 35.82
N ILE A 3 54.62 66.30 35.20
CA ILE A 3 53.91 65.67 34.05
C ILE A 3 54.82 64.53 33.58
N PHE A 4 54.63 63.29 34.05
CA PHE A 4 55.22 62.15 33.32
C PHE A 4 54.49 60.80 33.51
N ASN A 5 53.61 60.65 34.51
CA ASN A 5 53.01 59.33 34.80
C ASN A 5 51.50 59.21 34.51
N SER A 6 50.93 60.12 33.72
CA SER A 6 49.47 60.19 33.50
C SER A 6 49.01 59.85 32.09
N PHE A 7 49.85 59.24 31.24
CA PHE A 7 49.48 58.94 29.85
C PHE A 7 49.42 57.44 29.50
N LEU A 8 49.73 56.54 30.44
CA LEU A 8 49.74 55.09 30.17
C LEU A 8 48.58 54.32 30.82
N VAL A 9 47.65 55.00 31.51
CA VAL A 9 46.54 54.35 32.23
C VAL A 9 45.18 54.62 31.57
N THR A 10 45.11 55.50 30.57
CA THR A 10 43.83 55.97 30.00
C THR A 10 43.47 55.34 28.65
N THR A 11 44.25 54.35 28.17
CA THR A 11 44.07 53.75 26.82
C THR A 11 43.77 52.24 26.84
N LEU A 12 43.49 51.64 28.00
CA LEU A 12 43.14 50.21 28.10
C LEU A 12 41.78 49.93 28.79
N PHE A 13 40.93 50.95 28.94
CA PHE A 13 39.62 50.80 29.58
C PHE A 13 38.43 51.03 28.65
N VAL A 14 38.59 50.78 27.34
CA VAL A 14 37.53 51.00 26.32
C VAL A 14 37.15 49.71 25.57
N VAL A 15 37.62 48.52 25.97
CA VAL A 15 37.33 47.26 25.25
C VAL A 15 36.20 46.42 25.88
N LEU A 16 35.44 46.95 26.85
CA LEU A 16 34.36 46.19 27.52
C LEU A 16 32.93 46.67 27.27
N SER A 17 32.69 47.64 26.38
CA SER A 17 31.36 47.90 25.79
C SER A 17 31.10 47.06 24.53
N GLY A 18 31.72 45.88 24.46
CA GLY A 18 31.38 44.82 23.52
C GLY A 18 30.38 43.83 24.10
N CYS A 19 29.40 44.28 24.89
CA CYS A 19 28.11 43.60 24.90
C CYS A 19 27.48 43.86 23.53
N ALA A 20 27.97 43.16 22.51
CA ALA A 20 27.16 42.87 21.35
C ALA A 20 25.96 42.11 21.91
N SER A 21 24.86 42.85 22.18
CA SER A 21 23.55 42.22 22.21
C SER A 21 23.48 41.48 20.88
N ALA A 22 23.52 40.15 20.93
CA ALA A 22 23.25 39.35 19.75
C ALA A 22 22.01 39.95 19.11
N PRO A 23 22.06 40.39 17.83
CA PRO A 23 20.96 41.10 17.22
C PRO A 23 19.71 40.24 17.36
N LYS A 24 18.58 40.85 17.72
CA LYS A 24 17.26 40.16 17.81
C LYS A 24 16.93 39.39 16.52
N GLU A 25 17.59 39.74 15.43
CA GLU A 25 17.53 39.12 14.09
C GLU A 25 18.06 37.68 14.03
N THR A 26 18.86 37.18 14.99
CA THR A 26 19.31 35.76 14.97
C THR A 26 18.24 34.78 15.52
N VAL A 27 17.13 35.28 16.06
CA VAL A 27 15.95 34.47 16.43
C VAL A 27 14.93 34.40 15.27
N GLU A 28 15.14 35.18 14.21
CA GLU A 28 14.23 35.26 13.05
C GLU A 28 14.50 34.18 11.99
N LEU A 29 15.38 33.21 12.24
CA LEU A 29 15.50 32.04 11.38
C LEU A 29 14.32 31.08 11.64
N SER A 30 13.19 31.54 11.11
CA SER A 30 11.92 30.89 10.88
C SER A 30 11.21 30.36 12.12
N GLU A 31 10.48 31.25 12.80
CA GLU A 31 9.28 30.84 13.52
C GLU A 31 8.32 30.20 12.51
N VAL A 32 8.42 28.87 12.31
CA VAL A 32 7.50 28.14 11.44
C VAL A 32 6.11 28.34 12.03
N THR A 33 5.27 29.11 11.34
CA THR A 33 3.93 29.44 11.82
C THR A 33 3.04 28.20 11.80
N GLY A 34 1.99 28.18 12.60
CA GLY A 34 1.04 27.05 12.60
C GLY A 34 0.45 26.78 11.22
N HIS A 35 0.32 27.82 10.38
CA HIS A 35 -0.11 27.68 8.99
C HIS A 35 0.92 26.90 8.15
N GLN A 36 2.22 27.21 8.28
CA GLN A 36 3.28 26.49 7.57
C GLN A 36 3.38 25.03 8.03
N ILE A 37 3.23 24.74 9.33
CA ILE A 37 3.18 23.37 9.85
C ILE A 37 1.99 22.60 9.23
N ALA A 38 0.82 23.24 9.16
CA ALA A 38 -0.38 22.63 8.56
C ALA A 38 -0.23 22.35 7.06
N GLU A 39 0.34 23.27 6.28
CA GLU A 39 0.59 23.04 4.85
C GLU A 39 1.65 21.95 4.62
N LEU A 40 2.72 21.92 5.44
CA LEU A 40 3.70 20.84 5.41
C LEU A 40 3.05 19.50 5.73
N HIS A 41 2.23 19.42 6.78
CA HIS A 41 1.51 18.21 7.17
C HIS A 41 0.65 17.70 6.01
N LYS A 42 -0.17 18.57 5.44
CA LYS A 42 -1.03 18.26 4.29
C LYS A 42 -0.23 17.75 3.09
N SER A 43 0.91 18.37 2.80
CA SER A 43 1.80 17.95 1.71
C SER A 43 2.34 16.53 1.92
N HIS A 44 2.81 16.21 3.14
CA HIS A 44 3.32 14.88 3.47
C HIS A 44 2.23 13.81 3.40
N ILE A 45 1.04 14.09 3.92
CA ILE A 45 -0.10 13.16 3.81
C ILE A 45 -0.48 12.94 2.34
N LYS A 46 -0.51 14.00 1.53
CA LYS A 46 -0.78 13.87 0.09
C LYS A 46 0.27 13.00 -0.60
N PHE A 47 1.54 13.19 -0.29
CA PHE A 47 2.61 12.35 -0.84
C PHE A 47 2.40 10.87 -0.48
N VAL A 48 2.14 10.57 0.79
CA VAL A 48 1.92 9.20 1.27
C VAL A 48 0.75 8.54 0.54
N ASN A 49 -0.37 9.26 0.39
CA ASN A 49 -1.54 8.75 -0.32
C ASN A 49 -1.22 8.43 -1.79
N LEU A 50 -0.54 9.34 -2.49
CA LEU A 50 -0.15 9.14 -3.90
C LEU A 50 0.83 7.97 -4.06
N TYR A 51 1.79 7.85 -3.14
CA TYR A 51 2.75 6.76 -3.11
C TYR A 51 2.07 5.40 -2.93
N TYR A 52 1.21 5.26 -1.92
CA TYR A 52 0.52 3.99 -1.68
C TYR A 52 -0.49 3.66 -2.77
N GLU A 53 -1.12 4.66 -3.39
CA GLU A 53 -1.96 4.44 -4.57
C GLU A 53 -1.16 3.87 -5.75
N LYS A 54 0.04 4.40 -6.01
CA LYS A 54 0.92 3.85 -7.05
C LYS A 54 1.30 2.39 -6.79
N ILE A 55 1.52 2.01 -5.52
CA ILE A 55 1.81 0.61 -5.16
C ILE A 55 0.58 -0.27 -5.39
N ARG A 56 -0.63 0.19 -5.04
CA ARG A 56 -1.85 -0.57 -5.30
C ARG A 56 -2.03 -0.81 -6.80
N GLU A 57 -1.78 0.21 -7.61
CA GLU A 57 -1.79 0.10 -9.07
C GLU A 57 -0.75 -0.93 -9.55
N ASP A 58 0.53 -0.82 -9.14
CA ASP A 58 1.58 -1.78 -9.54
C ASP A 58 1.22 -3.23 -9.10
N VAL A 59 0.58 -3.40 -7.94
CA VAL A 59 0.09 -4.71 -7.47
C VAL A 59 -1.07 -5.22 -8.34
N ASN A 60 -2.00 -4.36 -8.72
CA ASN A 60 -3.11 -4.74 -9.59
C ASN A 60 -2.59 -5.12 -11.00
N ASP A 61 -1.68 -4.34 -11.56
CA ASP A 61 -1.03 -4.64 -12.84
C ASP A 61 -0.31 -5.99 -12.79
N PHE A 62 0.45 -6.25 -11.72
CA PHE A 62 1.09 -7.56 -11.51
C PHE A 62 0.06 -8.70 -11.46
N ILE A 63 -1.05 -8.52 -10.75
CA ILE A 63 -2.11 -9.55 -10.67
C ILE A 63 -2.72 -9.80 -12.04
N ASP A 64 -3.09 -8.74 -12.75
CA ASP A 64 -3.92 -8.82 -13.95
C ASP A 64 -3.09 -9.21 -15.18
N GLU A 65 -1.84 -8.72 -15.29
CA GLU A 65 -0.99 -8.94 -16.46
C GLU A 65 -0.02 -10.13 -16.32
N THR A 66 0.32 -10.51 -15.08
CA THR A 66 1.35 -11.54 -14.83
C THR A 66 0.79 -12.74 -14.07
N TRP A 67 0.28 -12.52 -12.86
CA TRP A 67 -0.08 -13.62 -11.97
C TRP A 67 -1.31 -14.40 -12.45
N ALA A 68 -2.41 -13.69 -12.77
CA ALA A 68 -3.67 -14.32 -13.17
C ALA A 68 -3.52 -15.10 -14.49
N PRO A 69 -2.89 -14.57 -15.55
CA PRO A 69 -2.65 -15.34 -16.77
C PRO A 69 -1.84 -16.63 -16.52
N LEU A 70 -0.79 -16.56 -15.69
CA LEU A 70 0.01 -17.73 -15.32
C LEU A 70 -0.81 -18.74 -14.51
N PHE A 71 -1.57 -18.29 -13.51
CA PHE A 71 -2.46 -19.11 -12.70
C PHE A 71 -3.51 -19.82 -13.57
N LEU A 72 -4.24 -19.08 -14.41
CA LEU A 72 -5.27 -19.63 -15.29
C LEU A 72 -4.66 -20.63 -16.29
N SER A 73 -3.49 -20.33 -16.85
CA SER A 73 -2.81 -21.26 -17.79
C SER A 73 -2.43 -22.59 -17.13
N LYS A 74 -2.09 -22.58 -15.85
CA LYS A 74 -1.83 -23.79 -15.05
C LYS A 74 -3.15 -24.49 -14.69
N ALA A 75 -4.15 -23.73 -14.27
CA ALA A 75 -5.45 -24.24 -13.84
C ALA A 75 -6.19 -24.96 -14.98
N VAL A 76 -6.21 -24.39 -16.19
CA VAL A 76 -6.85 -25.02 -17.37
C VAL A 76 -6.14 -26.31 -17.79
N LYS A 77 -4.86 -26.47 -17.46
CA LYS A 77 -4.10 -27.70 -17.73
C LYS A 77 -4.31 -28.78 -16.66
N HIS A 78 -4.98 -28.46 -15.56
CA HIS A 78 -5.19 -29.38 -14.45
C HIS A 78 -6.07 -30.56 -14.89
N LYS A 79 -5.65 -31.79 -14.53
CA LYS A 79 -6.28 -33.04 -15.00
C LYS A 79 -7.76 -33.13 -14.66
N LEU A 80 -8.15 -32.73 -13.45
CA LEU A 80 -9.55 -32.80 -13.01
C LEU A 80 -10.44 -31.89 -13.84
N PHE A 81 -10.08 -30.61 -13.95
CA PHE A 81 -10.85 -29.65 -14.74
C PHE A 81 -10.98 -30.07 -16.21
N ARG A 82 -9.89 -30.56 -16.81
CA ARG A 82 -9.94 -31.09 -18.19
C ARG A 82 -10.88 -32.27 -18.32
N SER A 83 -10.83 -33.22 -17.37
CA SER A 83 -11.73 -34.38 -17.38
C SER A 83 -13.20 -33.97 -17.27
N ASP A 84 -13.52 -33.03 -16.38
CA ASP A 84 -14.90 -32.55 -16.19
C ASP A 84 -15.39 -31.79 -17.42
N LEU A 85 -14.53 -30.94 -18.00
CA LEU A 85 -14.82 -30.18 -19.21
C LEU A 85 -15.01 -31.08 -20.43
N ASP A 86 -14.13 -32.06 -20.65
CA ASP A 86 -14.22 -33.01 -21.76
C ASP A 86 -15.49 -33.85 -21.64
N GLY A 87 -15.82 -34.30 -20.42
CA GLY A 87 -17.07 -35.04 -20.15
C GLY A 87 -18.31 -34.20 -20.47
N ALA A 88 -18.36 -32.95 -20.02
CA ALA A 88 -19.47 -32.05 -20.28
C ALA A 88 -19.57 -31.63 -21.75
N TYR A 89 -18.44 -31.51 -22.46
CA TYR A 89 -18.42 -31.23 -23.90
C TYR A 89 -19.05 -32.38 -24.70
N ILE A 90 -18.66 -33.63 -24.40
CA ILE A 90 -19.21 -34.81 -25.07
C ILE A 90 -20.73 -34.86 -24.92
N THR A 91 -21.26 -34.66 -23.72
CA THR A 91 -22.71 -34.77 -23.48
C THR A 91 -23.50 -33.56 -24.00
N SER A 92 -22.92 -32.35 -23.97
CA SER A 92 -23.54 -31.16 -24.53
C SER A 92 -23.58 -31.15 -26.07
N SER A 93 -22.70 -31.91 -26.72
CA SER A 93 -22.68 -32.07 -28.17
C SER A 93 -23.74 -33.05 -28.73
N ILE A 94 -24.50 -33.73 -27.86
CA ILE A 94 -25.55 -34.66 -28.29
C ILE A 94 -26.70 -33.89 -28.97
N ASP A 95 -26.96 -34.20 -30.24
CA ASP A 95 -28.20 -33.83 -30.90
C ASP A 95 -29.25 -34.93 -30.71
N GLU A 96 -30.50 -34.52 -30.43
CA GLU A 96 -31.63 -35.44 -30.34
C GLU A 96 -31.85 -36.18 -31.68
N SER A 97 -31.52 -35.55 -32.82
CA SER A 97 -31.65 -36.16 -34.14
C SER A 97 -30.70 -37.34 -34.35
N ASP A 98 -29.59 -37.37 -33.62
CA ASP A 98 -28.55 -38.39 -33.78
C ASP A 98 -28.87 -39.66 -32.95
N VAL A 99 -29.93 -39.61 -32.13
CA VAL A 99 -30.31 -40.70 -31.22
C VAL A 99 -31.36 -41.61 -31.88
N SER A 100 -30.97 -42.86 -32.14
CA SER A 100 -31.89 -43.92 -32.59
C SER A 100 -32.21 -44.90 -31.45
N VAL A 101 -33.48 -45.01 -31.07
CA VAL A 101 -33.95 -45.94 -30.03
C VAL A 101 -34.82 -47.05 -30.60
N LYS A 102 -34.53 -48.30 -30.22
CA LYS A 102 -35.34 -49.49 -30.53
C LYS A 102 -35.91 -50.11 -29.27
N TRP A 103 -37.18 -50.53 -29.32
CA TRP A 103 -37.85 -51.23 -28.23
C TRP A 103 -37.97 -52.71 -28.56
N LYS A 104 -37.26 -53.57 -27.82
CA LYS A 104 -37.21 -55.02 -28.08
C LYS A 104 -36.82 -55.35 -29.54
N GLY A 105 -35.94 -54.55 -30.14
CA GLY A 105 -35.49 -54.70 -31.52
C GLY A 105 -36.39 -54.05 -32.58
N ASN A 106 -37.57 -53.55 -32.21
CA ASN A 106 -38.53 -52.89 -33.11
C ASN A 106 -38.45 -51.36 -33.01
N ASN A 107 -38.99 -50.70 -34.03
CA ASN A 107 -39.19 -49.25 -34.02
C ASN A 107 -40.24 -48.87 -32.98
N LEU A 108 -40.15 -47.63 -32.48
CA LEU A 108 -41.10 -47.07 -31.53
C LEU A 108 -42.41 -46.68 -32.26
N GLU A 109 -43.54 -47.14 -31.72
CA GLU A 109 -44.89 -46.78 -32.17
C GLU A 109 -45.57 -45.84 -31.18
N GLU A 110 -46.65 -45.17 -31.58
CA GLU A 110 -47.45 -44.38 -30.65
C GLU A 110 -48.25 -45.28 -29.68
N PRO A 111 -48.41 -44.90 -28.39
CA PRO A 111 -47.94 -43.67 -27.73
C PRO A 111 -46.50 -43.75 -27.17
N GLN A 112 -45.85 -44.91 -27.25
CA GLN A 112 -44.53 -45.15 -26.63
C GLN A 112 -43.47 -44.20 -27.17
N LYS A 113 -43.50 -43.94 -28.48
CA LYS A 113 -42.60 -43.02 -29.17
C LYS A 113 -42.59 -41.63 -28.53
N SER A 114 -43.76 -41.03 -28.32
CA SER A 114 -43.86 -39.69 -27.72
C SER A 114 -43.31 -39.63 -26.28
N VAL A 115 -43.58 -40.65 -25.46
CA VAL A 115 -43.07 -40.74 -24.08
C VAL A 115 -41.55 -40.84 -24.05
N VAL A 116 -40.97 -41.72 -24.90
CA VAL A 116 -39.52 -41.93 -24.98
C VAL A 116 -38.81 -40.69 -25.50
N LEU A 117 -39.29 -40.08 -26.59
CA LEU A 117 -38.69 -38.86 -27.15
C LEU A 117 -38.72 -37.70 -26.16
N LYS A 118 -39.81 -37.54 -25.39
CA LYS A 118 -39.87 -36.53 -24.32
C LYS A 118 -38.81 -36.75 -23.24
N GLY A 119 -38.58 -38.00 -22.84
CA GLY A 119 -37.53 -38.35 -21.87
C GLY A 119 -36.13 -38.07 -22.39
N ILE A 120 -35.86 -38.41 -23.66
CA ILE A 120 -34.57 -38.13 -24.32
C ILE A 120 -34.34 -36.62 -24.40
N LYS A 121 -35.34 -35.86 -24.86
CA LYS A 121 -35.26 -34.40 -24.94
C LYS A 121 -34.94 -33.76 -23.59
N GLN A 122 -35.59 -34.21 -22.52
CA GLN A 122 -35.29 -33.72 -21.17
C GLN A 122 -33.84 -34.04 -20.77
N ALA A 123 -33.41 -35.30 -20.94
CA ALA A 123 -32.05 -35.71 -20.60
C ALA A 123 -30.99 -34.94 -21.40
N VAL A 124 -31.18 -34.76 -22.71
CA VAL A 124 -30.28 -33.97 -23.57
C VAL A 124 -30.25 -32.51 -23.13
N THR A 125 -31.38 -31.94 -22.75
CA THR A 125 -31.45 -30.55 -22.25
C THR A 125 -30.69 -30.38 -20.93
N ASP A 126 -30.83 -31.33 -20.01
CA ASP A 126 -30.12 -31.32 -18.72
C ASP A 126 -28.60 -31.47 -18.94
N GLU A 127 -28.18 -32.37 -19.84
CA GLU A 127 -26.77 -32.56 -20.21
C GLU A 127 -26.16 -31.33 -20.89
N LYS A 128 -26.90 -30.68 -21.82
CA LYS A 128 -26.46 -29.44 -22.49
C LYS A 128 -26.13 -28.31 -21.51
N SER A 129 -26.78 -28.31 -20.34
CA SER A 129 -26.55 -27.31 -19.31
C SER A 129 -25.28 -27.56 -18.48
N LYS A 130 -24.75 -28.79 -18.44
CA LYS A 130 -23.58 -29.14 -17.62
C LYS A 130 -22.30 -28.44 -18.05
N MET A 131 -22.10 -28.24 -19.35
CA MET A 131 -20.93 -27.50 -19.85
C MET A 131 -20.90 -26.08 -19.30
N GLY A 132 -22.06 -25.40 -19.32
CA GLY A 132 -22.20 -24.08 -18.73
C GLY A 132 -21.90 -24.10 -17.22
N GLN A 133 -22.41 -25.08 -16.48
CA GLN A 133 -22.15 -25.23 -15.05
C GLN A 133 -20.67 -25.43 -14.73
N VAL A 134 -19.99 -26.35 -15.43
CA VAL A 134 -18.54 -26.60 -15.24
C VAL A 134 -17.72 -25.33 -15.49
N LEU A 135 -18.05 -24.57 -16.53
CA LEU A 135 -17.37 -23.31 -16.84
C LEU A 135 -17.65 -22.22 -15.81
N LEU A 136 -18.89 -22.11 -15.33
CA LEU A 136 -19.28 -21.16 -14.29
C LEU A 136 -18.59 -21.47 -12.96
N ASP A 137 -18.67 -22.71 -12.49
CA ASP A 137 -18.04 -23.16 -11.24
C ASP A 137 -16.53 -22.91 -11.26
N TRP A 138 -15.89 -23.23 -12.39
CA TRP A 138 -14.47 -22.96 -12.58
C TRP A 138 -14.16 -21.46 -12.58
N SER A 139 -14.96 -20.65 -13.29
CA SER A 139 -14.77 -19.19 -13.35
C SER A 139 -14.92 -18.55 -11.97
N GLU A 140 -15.89 -19.00 -11.17
CA GLU A 140 -16.10 -18.51 -9.80
C GLU A 140 -14.91 -18.85 -8.90
N GLU A 141 -14.42 -20.09 -8.96
CA GLU A 141 -13.25 -20.49 -8.18
C GLU A 141 -11.98 -19.77 -8.64
N ALA A 142 -11.78 -19.62 -9.94
CA ALA A 142 -10.66 -18.87 -10.49
C ALA A 142 -10.68 -17.42 -10.00
N GLN A 143 -11.84 -16.75 -10.07
CA GLN A 143 -12.02 -15.39 -9.58
C GLN A 143 -11.78 -15.29 -8.06
N ARG A 144 -12.22 -16.29 -7.29
CA ARG A 144 -11.97 -16.38 -5.84
C ARG A 144 -10.48 -16.43 -5.54
N GLN A 145 -9.71 -17.26 -6.25
CA GLN A 145 -8.27 -17.37 -6.06
C GLN A 145 -7.52 -16.10 -6.48
N ILE A 146 -7.90 -15.48 -7.61
CA ILE A 146 -7.35 -14.19 -8.05
C ILE A 146 -7.59 -13.11 -7.00
N ASN A 147 -8.82 -12.98 -6.50
CA ASN A 147 -9.17 -11.99 -5.48
C ASN A 147 -8.46 -12.27 -4.15
N LYS A 148 -8.30 -13.55 -3.77
CA LYS A 148 -7.54 -13.94 -2.58
C LYS A 148 -6.08 -13.51 -2.70
N LYS A 149 -5.43 -13.77 -3.84
CA LYS A 149 -4.04 -13.35 -4.07
C LYS A 149 -3.90 -11.83 -4.10
N ARG A 150 -4.84 -11.12 -4.73
CA ARG A 150 -4.89 -9.65 -4.70
C ARG A 150 -4.99 -9.12 -3.27
N ALA A 151 -5.88 -9.68 -2.46
CA ALA A 151 -6.03 -9.30 -1.06
C ALA A 151 -4.77 -9.60 -0.22
N GLU A 152 -4.09 -10.72 -0.48
CA GLU A 152 -2.83 -11.09 0.16
C GLU A 152 -1.73 -10.04 -0.06
N LEU A 153 -1.60 -9.53 -1.29
CA LEU A 153 -0.60 -8.51 -1.63
C LEU A 153 -1.00 -7.10 -1.16
N LEU A 154 -2.29 -6.74 -1.24
CA LEU A 154 -2.76 -5.40 -0.86
C LEU A 154 -2.84 -5.20 0.65
N LYS A 155 -3.07 -6.26 1.44
CA LYS A 155 -3.16 -6.17 2.90
C LYS A 155 -1.93 -5.52 3.54
N PRO A 156 -0.68 -5.98 3.31
CA PRO A 156 0.49 -5.35 3.91
C PRO A 156 0.69 -3.90 3.43
N VAL A 157 0.25 -3.55 2.22
CA VAL A 157 0.30 -2.18 1.69
C VAL A 157 -0.59 -1.25 2.51
N ALA A 158 -1.85 -1.64 2.75
CA ALA A 158 -2.79 -0.89 3.57
C ALA A 158 -2.34 -0.79 5.04
N GLU A 159 -1.79 -1.87 5.60
CA GLU A 159 -1.24 -1.86 6.96
C GLU A 159 -0.08 -0.87 7.11
N GLN A 160 0.81 -0.83 6.12
CA GLN A 160 1.97 0.05 6.14
C GLN A 160 1.57 1.52 5.92
N GLU A 161 0.64 1.80 5.02
CA GLU A 161 0.09 3.15 4.83
C GLU A 161 -0.47 3.68 6.14
N ARG A 162 -1.30 2.89 6.83
CA ARG A 162 -1.87 3.29 8.13
C ARG A 162 -0.78 3.59 9.14
N LEU A 163 0.28 2.77 9.19
CA LEU A 163 1.43 3.01 10.06
C LEU A 163 2.11 4.35 9.73
N VAL A 164 2.46 4.58 8.46
CA VAL A 164 3.15 5.81 8.01
C VAL A 164 2.31 7.05 8.29
N VAL A 165 1.01 7.02 7.97
CA VAL A 165 0.08 8.11 8.25
C VAL A 165 0.02 8.41 9.75
N ASN A 166 -0.03 7.38 10.59
CA ASN A 166 -0.04 7.55 12.05
C ASN A 166 1.26 8.17 12.56
N GLU A 167 2.42 7.73 12.06
CA GLU A 167 3.72 8.29 12.47
C GLU A 167 3.87 9.76 12.07
N ILE A 168 3.45 10.11 10.86
CA ILE A 168 3.48 11.49 10.37
C ILE A 168 2.51 12.35 11.18
N ASN A 169 1.27 11.90 11.38
CA ASN A 169 0.28 12.62 12.19
C ASN A 169 0.79 12.85 13.62
N GLY A 170 1.40 11.85 14.24
CA GLY A 170 2.01 11.97 15.58
C GLY A 170 3.08 13.06 15.61
N ALA A 171 4.04 13.02 14.69
CA ALA A 171 5.11 14.01 14.62
C ALA A 171 4.60 15.44 14.37
N PHE A 172 3.59 15.62 13.52
CA PHE A 172 3.00 16.94 13.28
C PHE A 172 2.16 17.45 14.47
N LEU A 173 1.53 16.57 15.23
CA LEU A 173 0.88 16.94 16.49
C LEU A 173 1.90 17.41 17.54
N ASP A 174 3.05 16.74 17.64
CA ASP A 174 4.13 17.16 18.54
C ASP A 174 4.68 18.54 18.15
N LEU A 175 4.88 18.78 16.84
CA LEU A 175 5.28 20.09 16.32
C LEU A 175 4.27 21.20 16.65
N GLN A 176 2.98 20.91 16.56
CA GLN A 176 1.93 21.87 16.87
C GLN A 176 1.84 22.17 18.38
N ARG A 177 1.98 21.16 19.25
CA ARG A 177 2.01 21.34 20.71
C ARG A 177 3.20 22.20 21.13
N SER A 178 4.38 21.91 20.60
CA SER A 178 5.62 22.68 20.77
C SER A 178 5.56 24.09 20.15
N GLN A 179 4.51 24.45 19.42
CA GLN A 179 4.27 25.84 19.03
C GLN A 179 3.31 26.55 19.98
N ALA A 180 2.25 25.87 20.41
CA ALA A 180 1.31 26.40 21.38
C ALA A 180 1.99 26.70 22.72
N THR A 181 2.93 25.85 23.14
CA THR A 181 3.72 26.00 24.36
C THR A 181 4.67 27.21 24.30
N ILE A 182 5.46 27.42 23.23
CA ILE A 182 6.22 28.68 23.01
C ILE A 182 5.33 29.90 23.13
N LYS A 183 4.15 29.90 22.47
CA LYS A 183 3.22 31.04 22.52
C LYS A 183 2.74 31.31 23.95
N GLY A 184 2.46 30.26 24.73
CA GLY A 184 2.14 30.36 26.15
C GLY A 184 3.30 30.94 26.97
N TYR A 185 4.53 30.48 26.75
CA TYR A 185 5.71 30.99 27.45
C TYR A 185 6.08 32.43 27.09
N LEU A 186 5.92 32.82 25.82
CA LEU A 186 6.08 34.21 25.38
C LEU A 186 5.02 35.12 26.01
N ALA A 187 3.79 34.63 26.18
CA ALA A 187 2.76 35.33 26.93
C ALA A 187 3.07 35.40 28.44
N SER A 188 3.91 34.50 28.97
CA SER A 188 4.14 34.33 30.41
C SER A 188 5.55 34.73 30.91
N ALA A 189 6.39 35.37 30.08
CA ALA A 189 7.72 35.88 30.43
C ALA A 189 8.66 34.85 31.11
N VAL A 190 8.88 33.69 30.47
CA VAL A 190 9.63 32.56 31.08
C VAL A 190 11.04 32.32 30.50
N ASP A 191 11.84 31.61 31.31
CA ASP A 191 13.28 31.32 31.33
C ASP A 191 13.85 30.61 30.08
N LEU A 192 15.16 30.77 29.83
CA LEU A 192 15.83 30.38 28.58
C LEU A 192 15.96 28.85 28.38
N LYS A 193 16.05 28.06 29.46
CA LYS A 193 16.24 26.60 29.38
C LYS A 193 15.01 25.87 28.82
N GLU A 194 13.80 26.36 29.10
CA GLU A 194 12.57 25.77 28.58
C GLU A 194 12.49 25.91 27.06
N LYS A 195 12.95 27.05 26.53
CA LYS A 195 13.03 27.29 25.08
C LYS A 195 14.01 26.34 24.37
N GLN A 196 15.09 25.92 25.03
CA GLN A 196 16.06 24.97 24.45
C GLN A 196 15.47 23.55 24.32
N GLY A 197 14.74 23.08 25.34
CA GLY A 197 14.08 21.76 25.30
C GLY A 197 13.04 21.67 24.17
N GLU A 198 12.29 22.74 23.97
CA GLU A 198 11.23 22.82 22.96
C GLU A 198 11.79 22.81 21.52
N VAL A 199 12.92 23.48 21.27
CA VAL A 199 13.62 23.40 19.98
C VAL A 199 14.11 21.97 19.69
N LEU A 200 14.63 21.27 20.71
CA LEU A 200 15.06 19.87 20.57
C LEU A 200 13.90 18.93 20.25
N GLU A 201 12.73 19.16 20.84
CA GLU A 201 11.50 18.41 20.55
C GLU A 201 11.06 18.59 19.09
N LYS A 202 11.05 19.83 18.58
CA LYS A 202 10.73 20.10 17.15
C LYS A 202 11.70 19.42 16.20
N LEU A 203 13.00 19.51 16.48
CA LEU A 203 14.03 18.85 15.68
C LEU A 203 13.87 17.32 15.69
N GLY A 204 13.49 16.76 16.84
CA GLY A 204 13.15 15.34 16.97
C GLY A 204 11.98 14.94 16.07
N ALA A 205 10.88 15.69 16.10
CA ALA A 205 9.70 15.43 15.28
C ALA A 205 9.97 15.55 13.77
N LEU A 206 10.68 16.58 13.32
CA LEU A 206 11.07 16.74 11.92
C LEU A 206 11.98 15.61 11.44
N LYS A 207 12.98 15.24 12.25
CA LYS A 207 13.88 14.11 11.96
C LYS A 207 13.13 12.78 11.88
N LYS A 208 12.07 12.62 12.68
CA LYS A 208 11.20 11.44 12.63
C LYS A 208 10.46 11.36 11.30
N VAL A 209 9.84 12.45 10.85
CA VAL A 209 9.17 12.53 9.53
C VAL A 209 10.16 12.21 8.41
N GLU A 210 11.34 12.83 8.42
CA GLU A 210 12.38 12.60 7.42
C GLU A 210 12.78 11.12 7.33
N LYS A 211 13.04 10.48 8.46
CA LYS A 211 13.41 9.05 8.51
C LYS A 211 12.29 8.15 8.00
N VAL A 212 11.04 8.40 8.40
CA VAL A 212 9.88 7.62 7.92
C VAL A 212 9.74 7.77 6.41
N MET A 213 9.83 8.99 5.89
CA MET A 213 9.74 9.27 4.45
C MET A 213 10.91 8.65 3.67
N GLY A 214 12.11 8.67 4.22
CA GLY A 214 13.28 8.00 3.65
C GLY A 214 13.08 6.48 3.55
N ALA A 215 12.59 5.84 4.61
CA ALA A 215 12.29 4.41 4.61
C ALA A 215 11.22 4.04 3.56
N VAL A 216 10.17 4.87 3.45
CA VAL A 216 9.08 4.70 2.46
C VAL A 216 9.61 4.82 1.03
N THR A 217 10.37 5.87 0.74
CA THR A 217 10.90 6.13 -0.61
C THR A 217 11.94 5.11 -1.05
N GLU A 218 12.83 4.65 -0.16
CA GLU A 218 13.79 3.57 -0.48
C GLU A 218 13.06 2.25 -0.80
N THR A 219 11.91 2.02 -0.16
CA THR A 219 11.10 0.83 -0.38
C THR A 219 10.41 0.88 -1.74
N ASN A 220 9.95 2.07 -2.19
CA ASN A 220 9.28 2.28 -3.48
C ASN A 220 10.02 1.61 -4.64
N ASP A 221 11.28 1.98 -4.81
CA ASP A 221 12.09 1.59 -5.96
C ASP A 221 12.34 0.09 -5.97
N LYS A 222 12.38 -0.54 -4.80
CA LYS A 222 12.53 -1.98 -4.65
C LYS A 222 11.22 -2.70 -5.01
N LEU A 223 10.08 -2.23 -4.49
CA LEU A 223 8.78 -2.86 -4.74
C LEU A 223 8.41 -2.80 -6.22
N SER A 224 8.56 -1.64 -6.87
CA SER A 224 8.22 -1.52 -8.29
C SER A 224 9.14 -2.36 -9.17
N LYS A 225 10.43 -2.51 -8.82
CA LYS A 225 11.34 -3.43 -9.51
C LYS A 225 10.96 -4.89 -9.34
N ILE A 226 10.55 -5.29 -8.13
CA ILE A 226 10.12 -6.67 -7.85
C ILE A 226 8.88 -7.01 -8.66
N LEU A 227 7.87 -6.14 -8.67
CA LEU A 227 6.61 -6.37 -9.40
C LEU A 227 6.80 -6.42 -10.93
N LYS A 228 7.84 -5.77 -11.44
CA LYS A 228 8.19 -5.73 -12.88
C LYS A 228 9.29 -6.74 -13.26
N ALA A 229 9.76 -7.55 -12.32
CA ALA A 229 10.81 -8.53 -12.58
C ALA A 229 10.33 -9.61 -13.56
N LYS A 230 11.26 -10.18 -14.33
CA LYS A 230 11.00 -11.33 -15.21
C LYS A 230 11.14 -12.68 -14.48
N ASP A 231 10.88 -12.68 -13.18
CA ASP A 231 10.97 -13.85 -12.32
C ASP A 231 9.64 -14.64 -12.31
N GLY A 232 9.64 -15.83 -11.71
CA GLY A 232 8.40 -16.58 -11.50
C GLY A 232 7.44 -15.83 -10.58
N ALA A 233 6.14 -15.87 -10.87
CA ALA A 233 5.11 -15.15 -10.10
C ALA A 233 5.11 -15.46 -8.59
N GLU A 234 5.48 -16.69 -8.21
CA GLU A 234 5.69 -17.09 -6.80
C GLU A 234 6.89 -16.36 -6.19
N SER A 235 8.03 -16.31 -6.90
CA SER A 235 9.21 -15.56 -6.44
C SER A 235 8.93 -14.07 -6.28
N ILE A 236 8.21 -13.47 -7.23
CA ILE A 236 7.80 -12.05 -7.15
C ILE A 236 6.93 -11.82 -5.91
N THR A 237 5.97 -12.71 -5.66
CA THR A 237 5.09 -12.65 -4.48
C THR A 237 5.91 -12.70 -3.19
N ASP A 238 6.81 -13.67 -3.06
CA ASP A 238 7.62 -13.85 -1.85
C ASP A 238 8.55 -12.65 -1.60
N GLN A 239 9.23 -12.17 -2.66
CA GLN A 239 10.10 -11.01 -2.59
C GLN A 239 9.32 -9.75 -2.18
N PHE A 240 8.12 -9.55 -2.73
CA PHE A 240 7.27 -8.42 -2.40
C PHE A 240 6.86 -8.44 -0.92
N LEU A 241 6.33 -9.58 -0.45
CA LEU A 241 5.88 -9.74 0.94
C LEU A 241 7.04 -9.54 1.93
N GLU A 242 8.21 -10.08 1.61
CA GLU A 242 9.40 -9.91 2.44
C GLU A 242 9.88 -8.45 2.48
N GLN A 243 9.85 -7.72 1.37
CA GLN A 243 10.19 -6.30 1.37
C GLN A 243 9.18 -5.45 2.15
N MET A 244 7.88 -5.74 2.01
CA MET A 244 6.84 -5.07 2.80
C MET A 244 7.05 -5.29 4.30
N LYS A 245 7.40 -6.51 4.70
CA LYS A 245 7.72 -6.84 6.08
C LYS A 245 8.94 -6.07 6.58
N LYS A 246 10.06 -6.12 5.86
CA LYS A 246 11.29 -5.37 6.21
C LYS A 246 11.04 -3.88 6.36
N SER A 247 10.27 -3.31 5.45
CA SER A 247 9.95 -1.90 5.45
C SER A 247 9.05 -1.52 6.64
N LYS A 248 8.04 -2.34 6.96
CA LYS A 248 7.23 -2.19 8.18
C LYS A 248 8.10 -2.22 9.46
N GLU A 249 9.01 -3.18 9.56
CA GLU A 249 9.94 -3.27 10.71
C GLU A 249 10.87 -2.06 10.80
N SER A 250 11.36 -1.54 9.66
CA SER A 250 12.18 -0.34 9.62
C SER A 250 11.43 0.89 10.14
N ILE A 251 10.19 1.09 9.71
CA ILE A 251 9.33 2.20 10.15
C ILE A 251 9.05 2.08 11.66
N GLN A 252 8.72 0.89 12.16
CA GLN A 252 8.47 0.67 13.59
C GLN A 252 9.70 0.96 14.47
N LYS A 253 10.92 0.74 13.95
CA LYS A 253 12.16 1.10 14.66
C LYS A 253 12.42 2.60 14.73
N ILE A 254 11.80 3.40 13.86
CA ILE A 254 11.87 4.86 13.90
C ILE A 254 10.86 5.42 14.92
N SER A 255 9.77 4.69 15.17
CA SER A 255 8.71 5.04 16.11
C SER A 255 9.10 4.89 17.58
N ASN A 256 10.01 3.95 17.87
CA ASN A 256 10.54 3.63 19.20
C ASN A 256 11.86 4.37 19.46
#